data_AF-A0A934LTJ4-F1
#
_entry.id   AF-A0A934LTJ4-F1
#
_cell.length_a   1.000
_cell.length_b   1.000
_cell.length_c   1.000
_cell.angle_alpha   90.00
_cell.angle_beta   90.00
_cell.angle_gamma   90.00
#
_symmetry.space_group_name_H-M   'P 1'
#
loop_
_entity.id
_entity.type
_entity.pdbx_description
1 polymer ?
#
loop_
_entity_poly.entity_id
_entity_poly.type
_entity_poly.pdbx_seq_one_letter_code
_entity_poly.pdbx_strand_id
1 'polypeptide(L)'
;MYFFELSERYTTRAGYFVLHGVVNIAFGLAALVKPAWTANFLIQVFGLWLVINGVLQILTVVLGGKTRNLWHQSLASGITSLLAGGLALESKALAIDITGVILGLLLVFRAFLELTMLVEAQMRTPRQRVLLLGVVLSLLSGCVLLVSPFNDDYAFEKLLGIYVIVLGIVHVNAAWRLSDQIQASEAQSHTLMAQSRFVPVIAEGTEPVPTAGPELVSSIKQKRPRRWVPGMAGTKLDLGKYRRPIVLVPHPDDLEAFAGGLVYQIKVGVLSVIFAGGDKGVWSSDFETMRKTDYIRVRLEEAADAAQLLGVSEIIYMGYLDREVECTEEAVQKVVDIFREYQPDLVVSFEFYGRANPYPHPDHRAVGEIVQRAVARYEHRDRLDYLVTSTIIPNIFLDVTGVRRVKLEALACHATQTGLNGIIFPFLEKLITRLWGAFAGVDYAEGYRLVDIPQLVERLGSHDVSP
;
A
#
# COMPACT_ATOMS: atom_id res chain seq x y z
N MET A 1 17.69 21.97 1.00
CA MET A 1 16.99 21.71 -0.29
C MET A 1 15.81 20.77 -0.10
N TYR A 2 15.96 19.61 0.55
CA TYR A 2 14.89 18.62 0.76
C TYR A 2 13.58 19.14 1.41
N PHE A 3 13.66 20.12 2.31
CA PHE A 3 12.47 20.72 2.96
C PHE A 3 11.70 21.71 2.07
N PHE A 4 12.37 22.39 1.13
CA PHE A 4 11.71 23.31 0.18
C PHE A 4 10.93 22.50 -0.86
N GLU A 5 11.48 21.39 -1.35
CA GLU A 5 10.77 20.44 -2.23
C GLU A 5 9.59 19.75 -1.56
N LEU A 6 9.65 19.48 -0.25
CA LEU A 6 8.48 18.97 0.49
C LEU A 6 7.37 20.03 0.58
N SER A 7 7.69 21.28 0.91
CA SER A 7 6.69 22.36 0.96
C SER A 7 5.98 22.54 -0.40
N GLU A 8 6.73 22.42 -1.51
CA GLU A 8 6.21 22.52 -2.88
C GLU A 8 5.32 21.32 -3.25
N ARG A 9 5.67 20.10 -2.80
CA ARG A 9 4.87 18.87 -3.01
C ARG A 9 3.62 18.79 -2.13
N TYR A 10 3.59 19.47 -0.99
CA TYR A 10 2.42 19.49 -0.09
C TYR A 10 1.47 20.67 -0.36
N THR A 11 1.98 21.84 -0.77
CA THR A 11 1.16 22.97 -1.24
C THR A 11 0.42 22.64 -2.54
N THR A 12 1.05 21.90 -3.46
CA THR A 12 0.38 21.36 -4.66
C THR A 12 -0.76 20.39 -4.32
N ARG A 13 -0.66 19.62 -3.22
CA ARG A 13 -1.74 18.71 -2.75
C ARG A 13 -2.88 19.43 -2.05
N ALA A 14 -2.61 20.46 -1.24
CA ALA A 14 -3.66 21.28 -0.64
C ALA A 14 -4.43 22.05 -1.72
N GLY A 15 -3.72 22.61 -2.71
CA GLY A 15 -4.32 23.25 -3.88
C GLY A 15 -5.23 22.32 -4.69
N TYR A 16 -4.85 21.05 -4.86
CA TYR A 16 -5.68 20.03 -5.48
C TYR A 16 -7.00 19.80 -4.72
N PHE A 17 -6.97 19.68 -3.38
CA PHE A 17 -8.17 19.51 -2.57
C PHE A 17 -9.09 20.74 -2.58
N VAL A 18 -8.52 21.95 -2.59
CA VAL A 18 -9.29 23.20 -2.75
C VAL A 18 -9.93 23.24 -4.13
N LEU A 19 -9.17 22.97 -5.20
CA LEU A 19 -9.68 22.98 -6.57
C LEU A 19 -10.81 21.96 -6.74
N HIS A 20 -10.61 20.72 -6.31
CA HIS A 20 -11.65 19.69 -6.31
C HIS A 20 -12.86 20.10 -5.47
N GLY A 21 -12.63 20.69 -4.30
CA GLY A 21 -13.69 21.18 -3.42
C GLY A 21 -14.54 22.26 -4.08
N VAL A 22 -13.92 23.25 -4.69
CA VAL A 22 -14.57 24.36 -5.40
C VAL A 22 -15.32 23.87 -6.64
N VAL A 23 -14.69 23.02 -7.46
CA VAL A 23 -15.34 22.42 -8.64
C VAL A 23 -16.58 21.62 -8.24
N ASN A 24 -16.49 20.82 -7.17
CA ASN A 24 -17.62 20.07 -6.64
C ASN A 24 -18.75 20.98 -6.15
N ILE A 25 -18.43 22.04 -5.40
CA ILE A 25 -19.45 23.01 -4.94
C ILE A 25 -20.12 23.69 -6.14
N ALA A 26 -19.34 24.16 -7.12
CA ALA A 26 -19.86 24.81 -8.32
C ALA A 26 -20.76 23.88 -9.13
N PHE A 27 -20.33 22.63 -9.33
CA PHE A 27 -21.13 21.60 -10.00
C PHE A 27 -22.42 21.31 -9.24
N GLY A 28 -22.36 21.14 -7.92
CA GLY A 28 -23.55 20.84 -7.14
C GLY A 28 -24.54 22.00 -7.07
N LEU A 29 -24.05 23.25 -7.09
CA LEU A 29 -24.90 24.44 -7.26
C LEU A 29 -25.55 24.47 -8.64
N ALA A 30 -24.83 24.12 -9.70
CA ALA A 30 -25.40 24.02 -11.04
C ALA A 30 -26.49 22.94 -11.10
N ALA A 31 -26.30 21.80 -10.45
CA ALA A 31 -27.29 20.73 -10.33
C ALA A 31 -28.56 21.15 -9.57
N LEU A 32 -28.43 22.03 -8.56
CA LEU A 32 -29.58 22.59 -7.83
C LEU A 32 -30.34 23.65 -8.63
N VAL A 33 -29.63 24.54 -9.34
CA VAL A 33 -30.22 25.70 -10.02
C VAL A 33 -30.73 25.35 -11.42
N LYS A 34 -30.02 24.47 -12.14
CA LYS A 34 -30.34 24.05 -13.51
C LYS A 34 -30.24 22.53 -13.68
N PRO A 35 -31.08 21.75 -12.97
CA PRO A 35 -30.98 20.30 -12.97
C PRO A 35 -31.12 19.68 -14.37
N ALA A 36 -32.07 20.16 -15.19
CA ALA A 36 -32.25 19.68 -16.55
C ALA A 36 -30.99 19.84 -17.42
N TRP A 37 -30.28 20.95 -17.26
CA TRP A 37 -29.04 21.20 -17.98
C TRP A 37 -27.92 20.28 -17.47
N THR A 38 -27.81 20.13 -16.15
CA THR A 38 -26.82 19.23 -15.53
C THR A 38 -27.04 17.77 -15.93
N ALA A 39 -28.29 17.30 -15.98
CA ALA A 39 -28.64 15.96 -16.44
C ALA A 39 -28.17 15.73 -17.89
N ASN A 40 -28.52 16.65 -18.80
CA ASN A 40 -28.10 16.59 -20.19
C ASN A 40 -26.58 16.61 -20.34
N PHE A 41 -25.89 17.46 -19.57
CA PHE A 41 -24.43 17.54 -19.56
C PHE A 41 -23.78 16.23 -19.11
N LEU A 42 -24.27 15.64 -18.00
CA LEU A 42 -23.77 14.35 -17.50
C LEU A 42 -23.96 13.22 -18.51
N ILE A 43 -25.13 13.16 -19.16
CA ILE A 43 -25.42 12.15 -20.18
C ILE A 43 -24.50 12.29 -21.39
N GLN A 44 -24.23 13.52 -21.83
CA GLN A 44 -23.30 13.76 -22.93
C GLN A 44 -21.87 13.32 -22.58
N VAL A 45 -21.39 13.69 -21.39
CA VAL A 45 -20.04 13.31 -20.94
C VAL A 45 -19.93 11.80 -20.76
N PHE A 46 -20.91 11.17 -20.12
CA PHE A 46 -20.93 9.72 -19.88
C PHE A 46 -21.08 8.93 -21.17
N GLY A 47 -22.00 9.33 -22.05
CA GLY A 47 -22.20 8.73 -23.36
C GLY A 47 -20.94 8.81 -24.23
N LEU A 48 -20.27 9.98 -24.26
CA LEU A 48 -19.01 10.14 -24.97
C LEU A 48 -17.89 9.27 -24.37
N TRP A 49 -17.80 9.19 -23.04
CA TRP A 49 -16.84 8.32 -22.36
C TRP A 49 -17.05 6.84 -22.72
N LEU A 50 -18.31 6.36 -22.73
CA LEU A 50 -18.65 4.99 -23.14
C LEU A 50 -18.27 4.71 -24.59
N VAL A 51 -18.48 5.68 -25.49
CA VAL A 51 -18.06 5.57 -26.89
C VAL A 51 -16.54 5.46 -26.99
N ILE A 52 -15.80 6.38 -26.37
CA ILE A 52 -14.33 6.39 -26.40
C ILE A 52 -13.77 5.08 -25.82
N ASN A 53 -14.27 4.66 -24.66
CA ASN A 53 -13.84 3.42 -24.00
C ASN A 53 -14.15 2.19 -24.87
N GLY A 54 -15.32 2.15 -25.51
CA GLY A 54 -15.67 1.09 -26.45
C GLY A 54 -14.74 1.03 -27.66
N VAL A 55 -14.41 2.19 -28.26
CA VAL A 55 -13.42 2.29 -29.34
C VAL A 55 -12.05 1.80 -28.88
N LEU A 56 -11.55 2.25 -27.73
CA LEU A 56 -10.25 1.84 -27.21
C LEU A 56 -10.18 0.34 -26.95
N GLN A 57 -11.22 -0.26 -26.37
CA GLN A 57 -11.28 -1.71 -26.14
C GLN A 57 -11.23 -2.49 -27.46
N ILE A 58 -11.97 -2.05 -28.48
CA ILE A 58 -11.92 -2.70 -29.80
C ILE A 58 -10.54 -2.51 -30.45
N LEU A 59 -9.96 -1.32 -30.37
CA LEU A 59 -8.61 -1.05 -30.86
C LEU A 59 -7.57 -1.94 -30.18
N THR A 60 -7.68 -2.20 -28.87
CA THR A 60 -6.75 -3.14 -28.20
C THR A 60 -6.86 -4.57 -28.73
N VAL A 61 -8.04 -5.01 -29.17
CA VAL A 61 -8.23 -6.33 -29.81
C VAL A 61 -7.68 -6.35 -31.24
N VAL A 62 -7.84 -5.24 -31.98
CA VAL A 62 -7.39 -5.12 -33.38
C VAL A 62 -5.86 -4.94 -33.48
N LEU A 63 -5.27 -4.15 -32.57
CA LEU A 63 -3.84 -3.83 -32.56
C LEU A 63 -3.01 -4.83 -31.74
N GLY A 64 -3.60 -5.44 -30.71
CA GLY A 64 -2.96 -6.46 -29.86
C GLY A 64 -3.32 -7.87 -30.33
N GLY A 65 -2.62 -8.38 -31.35
CA GLY A 65 -2.88 -9.70 -31.92
C GLY A 65 -3.00 -10.81 -30.86
N LYS A 66 -4.13 -11.54 -30.89
CA LYS A 66 -4.47 -12.82 -30.23
C LYS A 66 -3.72 -13.16 -28.92
N THR A 67 -3.50 -12.19 -28.04
CA THR A 67 -2.82 -12.42 -26.76
C THR A 67 -3.85 -12.44 -25.63
N ARG A 68 -4.12 -13.67 -25.15
CA ARG A 68 -4.96 -14.15 -24.04
C ARG A 68 -6.40 -14.59 -24.35
N ASN A 69 -6.80 -15.66 -23.66
CA ASN A 69 -8.07 -16.40 -23.69
C ASN A 69 -9.38 -15.59 -23.52
N LEU A 70 -9.34 -14.25 -23.49
CA LEU A 70 -10.47 -13.39 -23.18
C LEU A 70 -10.73 -12.30 -24.24
N TRP A 71 -10.09 -12.35 -25.41
CA TRP A 71 -10.26 -11.35 -26.48
C TRP A 71 -11.74 -11.14 -26.88
N HIS A 72 -12.55 -12.20 -26.84
CA HIS A 72 -13.98 -12.15 -27.13
C HIS A 72 -14.77 -11.38 -26.08
N GLN A 73 -14.32 -11.38 -24.82
CA GLN A 73 -14.92 -10.59 -23.75
C GLN A 73 -14.61 -9.10 -23.92
N SER A 74 -13.36 -8.76 -24.26
CA SER A 74 -12.97 -7.37 -24.56
C SER A 74 -13.69 -6.82 -25.79
N LEU A 75 -13.87 -7.65 -26.82
CA LEU A 75 -14.63 -7.28 -28.02
C LEU A 75 -16.12 -7.09 -27.69
N ALA A 76 -16.74 -8.04 -26.98
CA ALA A 76 -18.14 -7.94 -26.56
C ALA A 76 -18.37 -6.71 -25.68
N SER A 77 -17.52 -6.49 -24.67
CA SER A 77 -17.55 -5.30 -23.82
C SER A 77 -17.40 -4.01 -24.61
N GLY A 78 -16.47 -3.97 -25.57
CA GLY A 78 -16.25 -2.80 -26.43
C GLY A 78 -17.48 -2.47 -27.29
N ILE A 79 -18.11 -3.48 -27.90
CA ILE A 79 -19.34 -3.33 -28.70
C ILE A 79 -20.51 -2.89 -27.81
N THR A 80 -20.70 -3.52 -26.64
CA THR A 80 -21.74 -3.14 -25.68
C THR A 80 -21.56 -1.71 -25.20
N SER A 81 -20.32 -1.28 -24.91
CA SER A 81 -20.01 0.10 -24.50
C SER A 81 -20.31 1.11 -25.60
N LEU A 82 -20.01 0.79 -26.87
CA LEU A 82 -20.35 1.63 -28.01
C LEU A 82 -21.86 1.79 -28.21
N LEU A 83 -22.60 0.68 -28.16
CA LEU A 83 -24.06 0.69 -28.31
C LEU A 83 -24.73 1.44 -27.15
N ALA A 84 -24.28 1.19 -25.92
CA ALA A 84 -24.78 1.90 -24.74
C ALA A 84 -24.46 3.40 -24.80
N GLY A 85 -23.26 3.78 -25.24
CA GLY A 85 -22.88 5.18 -25.43
C GLY A 85 -23.70 5.87 -26.52
N GLY A 86 -23.92 5.21 -27.67
CA GLY A 86 -24.77 5.73 -28.75
C GLY A 86 -26.22 5.92 -28.30
N LEU A 87 -26.80 4.91 -27.64
CA LEU A 87 -28.15 4.98 -27.09
C LEU A 87 -28.29 6.06 -26.01
N ALA A 88 -27.26 6.26 -25.17
CA ALA A 88 -27.25 7.31 -24.17
C ALA A 88 -27.27 8.72 -24.78
N LEU A 89 -26.56 8.90 -25.91
CA LEU A 89 -26.52 10.18 -26.63
C LEU A 89 -27.80 10.46 -27.44
N GLU A 90 -28.51 9.43 -27.88
CA GLU A 90 -29.72 9.53 -28.70
C GLU A 90 -31.02 9.58 -27.88
N SER A 91 -31.15 8.71 -26.87
CA SER A 91 -32.35 8.60 -26.03
C SER A 91 -32.13 9.20 -24.65
N LYS A 92 -32.35 10.52 -24.55
CA LYS A 92 -32.17 11.27 -23.31
C LYS A 92 -33.01 10.74 -22.14
N ALA A 93 -34.24 10.30 -22.39
CA ALA A 93 -35.11 9.74 -21.35
C ALA A 93 -34.57 8.41 -20.81
N LEU A 94 -34.22 7.47 -21.70
CA LEU A 94 -33.68 6.17 -21.32
C LEU A 94 -32.31 6.29 -20.64
N ALA A 95 -31.50 7.26 -21.05
CA ALA A 95 -30.21 7.55 -20.44
C ALA A 95 -30.34 8.08 -19.01
N ILE A 96 -31.34 8.93 -18.74
CA ILE A 96 -31.65 9.42 -17.39
C ILE A 96 -32.06 8.24 -16.49
N ASP A 97 -32.96 7.38 -16.98
CA ASP A 97 -33.47 6.23 -16.23
C ASP A 97 -32.36 5.24 -15.85
N ILE A 98 -31.53 4.85 -16.82
CA ILE A 98 -30.43 3.90 -16.61
C ILE A 98 -29.36 4.50 -15.70
N THR A 99 -29.03 5.78 -15.86
CA THR A 99 -28.04 6.46 -15.02
C THR A 99 -28.51 6.56 -13.57
N GLY A 100 -29.79 6.86 -13.34
CA GLY A 100 -30.39 6.88 -12.00
C GLY A 100 -30.33 5.52 -11.30
N VAL A 101 -30.66 4.44 -12.02
CA VAL A 101 -30.57 3.06 -11.51
C VAL A 101 -29.14 2.65 -11.20
N ILE A 102 -28.19 2.89 -12.11
CA ILE A 102 -26.77 2.57 -11.91
C ILE A 102 -26.22 3.33 -10.69
N LEU A 103 -26.52 4.63 -10.56
CA LEU A 103 -26.04 5.40 -9.42
C LEU A 103 -26.71 4.97 -8.11
N GLY A 104 -28.00 4.62 -8.15
CA GLY A 104 -28.71 4.03 -7.01
C GLY A 104 -28.03 2.76 -6.51
N LEU A 105 -27.69 1.84 -7.42
CA LEU A 105 -26.94 0.63 -7.10
C LEU A 105 -25.54 0.93 -6.55
N LEU A 106 -24.81 1.88 -7.14
CA LEU A 106 -23.48 2.28 -6.68
C LEU A 106 -23.50 2.91 -5.29
N LEU A 107 -24.50 3.74 -4.98
CA LEU A 107 -24.66 4.36 -3.66
C LEU A 107 -25.01 3.32 -2.59
N VAL A 108 -25.88 2.36 -2.90
CA VAL A 108 -26.17 1.24 -2.00
C VAL A 108 -24.94 0.37 -1.78
N PHE A 109 -24.22 0.02 -2.86
CA PHE A 109 -23.00 -0.77 -2.77
C PHE A 109 -21.90 -0.07 -1.97
N ARG A 110 -21.70 1.22 -2.21
CA ARG A 110 -20.76 2.05 -1.44
C ARG A 110 -21.16 2.15 0.03
N ALA A 111 -22.43 2.41 0.31
CA ALA A 111 -22.94 2.46 1.69
C ALA A 111 -22.74 1.13 2.40
N PHE A 112 -22.91 0.01 1.69
CA PHE A 112 -22.64 -1.32 2.21
C PHE A 112 -21.14 -1.51 2.55
N LEU A 113 -20.22 -1.14 1.66
CA LEU A 113 -18.77 -1.20 1.93
C LEU A 113 -18.36 -0.28 3.10
N GLU A 114 -18.89 0.93 3.16
CA GLU A 114 -18.60 1.86 4.26
C GLU A 114 -19.22 1.36 5.58
N LEU A 115 -20.39 0.69 5.54
CA LEU A 115 -21.01 0.07 6.70
C LEU A 115 -20.22 -1.12 7.23
N THR A 116 -19.72 -2.01 6.36
CA THR A 116 -18.88 -3.13 6.79
C THR A 116 -17.60 -2.62 7.47
N MET A 117 -16.97 -1.61 6.88
CA MET A 117 -15.82 -0.93 7.49
C MET A 117 -16.18 -0.28 8.84
N LEU A 118 -17.37 0.30 8.99
CA LEU A 118 -17.80 0.93 10.23
C LEU A 118 -18.15 -0.07 11.34
N VAL A 119 -18.76 -1.19 10.98
CA VAL A 119 -19.12 -2.30 11.88
C VAL A 119 -17.86 -2.97 12.40
N GLU A 120 -16.87 -3.20 11.53
CA GLU A 120 -15.56 -3.73 11.91
C GLU A 120 -14.77 -2.74 12.79
N ALA A 121 -14.91 -1.43 12.57
CA ALA A 121 -14.20 -0.38 13.31
C ALA A 121 -14.76 -0.05 14.72
N GLN A 122 -15.75 -0.80 15.23
CA GLN A 122 -16.44 -0.61 16.53
C GLN A 122 -16.71 0.86 16.93
N MET A 123 -17.94 1.32 16.70
CA MET A 123 -18.48 2.67 16.99
C MET A 123 -18.11 3.22 18.39
N ARG A 124 -17.06 4.06 18.50
CA ARG A 124 -16.64 4.65 19.79
C ARG A 124 -16.22 6.12 19.76
N THR A 125 -16.20 6.77 18.59
CA THR A 125 -15.82 8.20 18.48
C THR A 125 -16.88 9.08 17.81
N PRO A 126 -16.97 10.39 18.13
CA PRO A 126 -17.88 11.33 17.47
C PRO A 126 -17.68 11.41 15.95
N ARG A 127 -16.46 11.17 15.46
CA ARG A 127 -16.14 11.13 14.02
C ARG A 127 -16.81 9.96 13.31
N GLN A 128 -16.90 8.79 13.95
CA GLN A 128 -17.60 7.63 13.40
C GLN A 128 -19.12 7.85 13.34
N ARG A 129 -19.70 8.73 14.18
CA ARG A 129 -21.14 9.09 14.08
C ARG A 129 -21.44 9.92 12.83
N VAL A 130 -20.52 10.80 12.43
CA VAL A 130 -20.64 11.57 11.18
C VAL A 130 -20.49 10.66 9.97
N LEU A 131 -19.59 9.68 10.04
CA LEU A 131 -19.45 8.65 9.00
C LEU A 131 -20.69 7.75 8.91
N LEU A 132 -21.24 7.31 10.05
CA LEU A 132 -22.50 6.55 10.08
C LEU A 132 -23.65 7.36 9.46
N LEU A 133 -23.72 8.66 9.75
CA LEU A 133 -24.70 9.53 9.12
C LEU A 133 -24.51 9.58 7.60
N GLY A 134 -23.26 9.66 7.12
CA GLY A 134 -22.94 9.57 5.69
C GLY A 134 -23.39 8.24 5.05
N VAL A 135 -23.18 7.11 5.75
CA VAL A 135 -23.63 5.78 5.32
C VAL A 135 -25.15 5.72 5.23
N VAL A 136 -25.86 6.16 6.26
CA VAL A 136 -27.32 6.17 6.29
C VAL A 136 -27.89 7.06 5.18
N LEU A 137 -27.33 8.26 4.98
CA LEU A 137 -27.73 9.16 3.90
C LEU A 137 -27.48 8.56 2.53
N SER A 138 -26.34 7.88 2.33
CA SER A 138 -26.01 7.22 1.06
C SER A 138 -26.95 6.03 0.78
N LEU A 139 -27.28 5.24 1.80
CA LEU A 139 -28.22 4.12 1.70
C LEU A 139 -29.63 4.61 1.37
N LEU A 140 -30.12 5.61 2.10
CA LEU A 140 -31.44 6.21 1.86
C LEU A 140 -31.52 6.84 0.47
N SER A 141 -30.48 7.57 0.05
CA SER A 141 -30.41 8.15 -1.29
C SER A 141 -30.40 7.07 -2.37
N GLY A 142 -29.60 6.02 -2.19
CA GLY A 142 -29.57 4.88 -3.10
C GLY A 142 -30.91 4.15 -3.20
N CYS A 143 -31.57 3.87 -2.08
CA CYS A 143 -32.90 3.23 -2.05
C CYS A 143 -33.99 4.11 -2.67
N VAL A 144 -33.97 5.42 -2.43
CA VAL A 144 -34.92 6.37 -3.06
C VAL A 144 -34.76 6.32 -4.59
N LEU A 145 -33.53 6.32 -5.09
CA LEU A 145 -33.25 6.23 -6.53
C LEU A 145 -33.64 4.88 -7.14
N LEU A 146 -33.71 3.80 -6.37
CA LEU A 146 -34.12 2.48 -6.84
C LEU A 146 -35.64 2.25 -6.78
N VAL A 147 -36.34 2.81 -5.80
CA VAL A 147 -37.77 2.54 -5.54
C VAL A 147 -38.68 3.48 -6.31
N SER A 148 -38.27 4.73 -6.51
CA SER A 148 -39.01 5.68 -7.33
C SER A 148 -37.99 6.55 -8.04
N PRO A 149 -37.42 6.07 -9.15
CA PRO A 149 -36.42 6.86 -9.84
C PRO A 149 -36.98 8.22 -10.28
N PHE A 150 -38.31 8.42 -10.45
CA PHE A 150 -38.88 9.69 -10.92
C PHE A 150 -40.34 9.96 -10.48
N ASN A 151 -40.57 10.45 -9.26
CA ASN A 151 -41.85 11.13 -8.93
C ASN A 151 -41.79 12.66 -9.12
N ASP A 152 -40.59 13.20 -9.36
CA ASP A 152 -40.32 14.62 -9.57
C ASP A 152 -39.22 14.72 -10.62
N ASP A 153 -39.43 15.52 -11.68
CA ASP A 153 -38.67 15.48 -12.95
C ASP A 153 -37.14 15.60 -12.79
N TYR A 154 -36.68 16.09 -11.62
CA TYR A 154 -35.29 16.40 -11.35
C TYR A 154 -34.84 16.17 -9.89
N ALA A 155 -35.52 15.30 -9.13
CA ALA A 155 -35.16 15.05 -7.73
C ALA A 155 -33.74 14.49 -7.57
N PHE A 156 -33.31 13.66 -8.52
CA PHE A 156 -31.98 13.07 -8.56
C PHE A 156 -30.87 14.12 -8.66
N GLU A 157 -30.98 15.04 -9.62
CA GLU A 157 -29.97 16.08 -9.87
C GLU A 157 -29.87 17.02 -8.68
N LYS A 158 -30.99 17.31 -8.02
CA LYS A 158 -31.00 18.13 -6.81
C LYS A 158 -30.31 17.42 -5.65
N LEU A 159 -30.59 16.13 -5.41
CA LEU A 159 -29.94 15.33 -4.37
C LEU A 159 -28.45 15.14 -4.64
N LEU A 160 -28.08 14.83 -5.88
CA LEU A 160 -26.68 14.79 -6.33
C LEU A 160 -26.00 16.14 -6.10
N GLY A 161 -26.69 17.24 -6.39
CA GLY A 161 -26.20 18.59 -6.12
C GLY A 161 -25.86 18.84 -4.66
N ILE A 162 -26.78 18.50 -3.75
CA ILE A 162 -26.56 18.60 -2.29
C ILE A 162 -25.37 17.74 -1.87
N TYR A 163 -25.34 16.48 -2.32
CA TYR A 163 -24.27 15.54 -1.98
C TYR A 163 -22.89 16.04 -2.42
N VAL A 164 -22.75 16.49 -3.66
CA VAL A 164 -21.47 16.97 -4.20
C VAL A 164 -21.06 18.30 -3.55
N ILE A 165 -22.01 19.17 -3.15
CA ILE A 165 -21.71 20.36 -2.32
C ILE A 165 -21.12 19.95 -0.97
N VAL A 166 -21.75 19.02 -0.25
CA VAL A 166 -21.26 18.55 1.05
C VAL A 166 -19.86 17.95 0.91
N LEU A 167 -19.65 17.12 -0.13
CA LEU A 167 -18.35 16.55 -0.45
C LEU A 167 -17.31 17.64 -0.75
N GLY A 168 -17.69 18.68 -1.48
CA GLY A 168 -16.82 19.81 -1.78
C GLY A 168 -16.41 20.60 -0.53
N ILE A 169 -17.35 20.86 0.39
CA ILE A 169 -17.08 21.49 1.69
C ILE A 169 -16.10 20.66 2.52
N VAL A 170 -16.28 19.32 2.53
CA VAL A 170 -15.36 18.41 3.22
C VAL A 170 -13.95 18.48 2.63
N HIS A 171 -13.80 18.52 1.30
CA HIS A 171 -12.50 18.65 0.65
C HIS A 171 -11.81 19.99 0.93
N VAL A 172 -12.56 21.10 0.91
CA VAL A 172 -12.01 22.43 1.28
C VAL A 172 -11.54 22.44 2.74
N ASN A 173 -12.33 21.86 3.66
CA ASN A 173 -11.96 21.77 5.08
C ASN A 173 -10.75 20.85 5.29
N ALA A 174 -10.66 19.74 4.56
CA ALA A 174 -9.49 18.85 4.57
C ALA A 174 -8.24 19.58 4.09
N ALA A 175 -8.35 20.42 3.05
CA ALA A 175 -7.25 21.24 2.55
C ALA A 175 -6.75 22.25 3.60
N TRP A 176 -7.66 22.94 4.29
CA TRP A 176 -7.32 23.86 5.37
C TRP A 176 -6.58 23.16 6.51
N ARG A 177 -7.07 22.00 6.95
CA ARG A 177 -6.39 21.22 8.00
C ARG A 177 -5.03 20.70 7.57
N LEU A 178 -4.86 20.36 6.30
CA LEU A 178 -3.57 19.96 5.75
C LEU A 178 -2.61 21.15 5.75
N SER A 179 -3.09 22.34 5.40
CA SER A 179 -2.35 23.61 5.45
C SER A 179 -1.90 23.95 6.88
N ASP A 180 -2.78 23.80 7.88
CA ASP A 180 -2.44 24.03 9.29
C ASP A 180 -1.36 23.05 9.80
N GLN A 181 -1.43 21.79 9.38
CA GLN A 181 -0.43 20.77 9.72
C GLN A 181 0.92 21.05 9.05
N ILE A 182 0.92 21.55 7.81
CA ILE A 182 2.14 21.95 7.09
C ILE A 182 2.79 23.13 7.81
N GLN A 183 2.02 24.18 8.16
CA GLN A 183 2.54 25.33 8.90
C GLN A 183 3.09 24.95 10.29
N ALA A 184 2.41 24.05 11.01
CA ALA A 184 2.90 23.53 12.28
C ALA A 184 4.20 22.73 12.14
N SER A 185 4.30 21.92 11.07
CA SER A 185 5.52 21.15 10.75
C SER A 185 6.68 22.07 10.35
N GLU A 186 6.44 23.10 9.55
CA GLU A 186 7.47 24.07 9.14
C GLU A 186 7.98 24.87 10.33
N ALA A 187 7.09 25.34 11.21
CA ALA A 187 7.47 26.03 12.45
C ALA A 187 8.35 25.14 13.36
N GLN A 188 8.03 23.84 13.44
CA GLN A 188 8.83 22.87 14.19
C GLN A 188 10.20 22.62 13.53
N SER A 189 10.26 22.51 12.20
CA SER A 189 11.52 22.37 11.45
C SER A 189 12.43 23.59 11.57
N HIS A 190 11.88 24.80 11.51
CA HIS A 190 12.63 26.04 11.74
C HIS A 190 13.19 26.11 13.16
N THR A 191 12.42 25.64 14.15
CA THR A 191 12.87 25.56 15.55
C THR A 191 14.00 24.55 15.71
N LEU A 192 13.91 23.38 15.07
CA LEU A 192 14.95 22.34 15.09
C LEU A 192 16.22 22.78 14.35
N MET A 193 16.09 23.47 13.21
CA MET A 193 17.21 24.04 12.45
C MET A 193 17.94 25.15 13.22
N ALA A 194 17.21 25.97 13.98
CA ALA A 194 17.80 26.99 14.85
C ALA A 194 18.53 26.38 16.07
N GLN A 195 18.17 25.16 16.47
CA GLN A 195 18.79 24.43 17.58
C GLN A 195 19.94 23.50 17.13
N SER A 196 19.98 23.09 15.86
CA SER A 196 21.08 22.30 15.32
C SER A 196 22.29 23.20 14.99
N ARG A 197 23.32 23.17 15.82
CA ARG A 197 24.65 23.67 15.42
C ARG A 197 25.20 22.73 14.34
N PHE A 198 25.23 23.20 13.10
CA PHE A 198 25.96 22.52 12.02
C PHE A 198 27.46 22.54 12.35
N VAL A 199 28.01 21.36 12.64
CA VAL A 199 29.46 21.12 12.59
C VAL A 199 29.74 20.53 11.21
N PRO A 200 30.50 21.20 10.34
CA PRO A 200 30.90 20.61 9.07
C PRO A 200 31.91 19.50 9.37
N VAL A 201 31.58 18.26 8.98
CA VAL A 201 32.54 17.15 9.02
C VAL A 201 33.44 17.30 7.80
N ILE A 202 34.60 17.93 8.02
CA ILE A 202 35.75 17.82 7.11
C ILE A 202 36.36 16.45 7.37
N ALA A 203 36.53 15.67 6.31
CA ALA A 203 37.19 14.38 6.36
C ALA A 203 38.68 14.55 6.66
N GLU A 204 39.14 14.02 7.80
CA GLU A 204 40.47 13.42 7.99
C GLU A 204 40.56 12.80 9.40
N GLY A 205 41.05 11.55 9.49
CA GLY A 205 41.73 10.95 10.65
C GLY A 205 41.03 10.91 12.02
N THR A 206 40.56 9.71 12.40
CA THR A 206 40.46 9.13 13.77
C THR A 206 39.75 9.91 14.90
N GLU A 207 38.60 9.39 15.38
CA GLU A 207 38.34 8.90 16.76
C GLU A 207 36.87 8.44 16.93
N PRO A 208 36.54 7.54 17.89
CA PRO A 208 35.21 6.96 18.02
C PRO A 208 34.17 7.95 18.56
N VAL A 209 32.97 7.89 17.97
CA VAL A 209 31.79 8.69 18.33
C VAL A 209 31.41 8.47 19.80
N PRO A 210 31.13 9.53 20.59
CA PRO A 210 30.72 9.36 21.98
C PRO A 210 29.31 8.78 22.06
N THR A 211 29.15 7.75 22.88
CA THR A 211 27.88 7.17 23.26
C THR A 211 27.00 8.24 23.94
N ALA A 212 25.79 8.43 23.43
CA ALA A 212 24.83 9.34 24.03
C ALA A 212 24.55 8.93 25.48
N GLY A 213 24.77 9.84 26.42
CA GLY A 213 24.58 9.61 27.85
C GLY A 213 23.11 9.39 28.23
N PRO A 214 22.87 8.75 29.40
CA PRO A 214 21.56 8.26 29.84
C PRO A 214 20.50 9.35 30.10
N GLU A 215 20.82 10.63 30.00
CA GLU A 215 19.89 11.72 30.30
C GLU A 215 18.89 12.00 29.16
N LEU A 216 19.22 11.73 27.89
CA LEU A 216 18.33 12.04 26.75
C LEU A 216 17.09 11.12 26.68
N VAL A 217 17.17 9.92 27.28
CA VAL A 217 16.08 8.93 27.33
C VAL A 217 15.01 9.32 28.37
N SER A 218 15.34 10.18 29.34
CA SER A 218 14.46 10.50 30.47
C SER A 218 13.34 11.52 30.18
N SER A 219 13.37 12.20 29.01
CA SER A 219 12.46 13.31 28.71
C SER A 219 11.18 12.92 27.92
N ILE A 220 11.05 11.67 27.47
CA ILE A 220 9.84 11.19 26.80
C ILE A 220 8.82 10.74 27.86
N LYS A 221 7.92 11.65 28.25
CA LYS A 221 6.78 11.33 29.12
C LYS A 221 5.93 10.21 28.50
N GLN A 222 6.09 8.98 29.00
CA GLN A 222 5.22 7.85 28.70
C GLN A 222 3.78 8.20 29.11
N LYS A 223 2.91 8.42 28.12
CA LYS A 223 1.46 8.43 28.35
C LYS A 223 1.05 7.03 28.79
N ARG A 224 0.41 6.91 29.96
CA ARG A 224 -0.09 5.65 30.51
C ARG A 224 -0.97 4.93 29.47
N PRO A 225 -0.76 3.64 29.18
CA PRO A 225 -1.62 2.89 28.28
C PRO A 225 -3.04 2.81 28.86
N ARG A 226 -4.04 3.09 28.02
CA ARG A 226 -5.45 2.91 28.38
C ARG A 226 -5.73 1.41 28.62
N ARG A 227 -6.43 1.15 29.71
CA ARG A 227 -6.81 -0.19 30.22
C ARG A 227 -7.47 -1.03 29.11
N TRP A 228 -6.88 -2.19 28.85
CA TRP A 228 -7.21 -3.17 27.81
C TRP A 228 -8.49 -3.96 28.14
N VAL A 229 -9.24 -4.38 27.10
CA VAL A 229 -10.36 -5.33 27.19
C VAL A 229 -9.96 -6.60 26.41
N PRO A 230 -10.19 -7.82 26.91
CA PRO A 230 -9.68 -9.04 26.29
C PRO A 230 -10.51 -9.45 25.07
N GLY A 231 -9.84 -9.89 23.99
CA GLY A 231 -10.53 -10.58 22.89
C GLY A 231 -9.74 -10.85 21.60
N MET A 232 -8.76 -10.01 21.25
CA MET A 232 -7.88 -10.23 20.09
C MET A 232 -6.49 -9.62 20.36
N ALA A 233 -5.78 -10.12 21.37
CA ALA A 233 -4.35 -9.85 21.45
C ALA A 233 -3.68 -10.72 20.38
N GLY A 234 -3.20 -10.11 19.29
CA GLY A 234 -2.18 -10.75 18.46
C GLY A 234 -1.02 -11.19 19.37
N THR A 235 -0.43 -12.34 19.09
CA THR A 235 0.73 -12.83 19.85
C THR A 235 1.79 -11.76 19.84
N LYS A 236 2.22 -11.28 21.02
CA LYS A 236 3.34 -10.35 21.10
C LYS A 236 4.61 -11.13 20.77
N LEU A 237 5.27 -10.77 19.68
CA LEU A 237 6.63 -11.25 19.43
C LEU A 237 7.57 -10.65 20.48
N ASP A 238 8.27 -11.51 21.21
CA ASP A 238 9.40 -11.08 22.03
C ASP A 238 10.62 -10.92 21.13
N LEU A 239 10.82 -9.71 20.61
CA LEU A 239 11.93 -9.43 19.69
C LEU A 239 13.31 -9.64 20.32
N GLY A 240 13.41 -9.57 21.66
CA GLY A 240 14.69 -9.68 22.37
C GLY A 240 15.29 -11.08 22.35
N LYS A 241 14.50 -12.10 21.98
CA LYS A 241 14.96 -13.48 21.87
C LYS A 241 15.75 -13.76 20.59
N TYR A 242 15.51 -12.97 19.53
CA TYR A 242 16.17 -13.18 18.24
C TYR A 242 17.56 -12.55 18.22
N ARG A 243 18.52 -13.35 17.76
CA ARG A 243 19.94 -13.01 17.64
C ARG A 243 20.46 -13.22 16.23
N ARG A 244 19.81 -14.09 15.46
CA ARG A 244 20.21 -14.48 14.12
C ARG A 244 19.00 -14.47 13.17
N PRO A 245 18.34 -13.31 12.98
CA PRO A 245 17.22 -13.22 12.06
C PRO A 245 17.72 -13.17 10.61
N ILE A 246 17.09 -13.96 9.74
CA ILE A 246 17.32 -13.93 8.30
C ILE A 246 16.06 -13.45 7.56
N VAL A 247 16.23 -12.49 6.66
CA VAL A 247 15.15 -11.95 5.82
C VAL A 247 15.45 -12.28 4.37
N LEU A 248 14.60 -13.09 3.74
CA LEU A 248 14.78 -13.58 2.37
C LEU A 248 13.81 -12.88 1.43
N VAL A 249 14.34 -12.04 0.55
CA VAL A 249 13.59 -11.11 -0.29
C VAL A 249 13.87 -11.32 -1.79
N PRO A 250 12.84 -11.16 -2.65
CA PRO A 250 13.01 -11.19 -4.10
C PRO A 250 13.95 -10.11 -4.63
N HIS A 251 13.74 -8.85 -4.27
CA HIS A 251 14.41 -7.71 -4.89
C HIS A 251 15.08 -6.78 -3.87
N PRO A 252 16.01 -5.92 -4.31
CA PRO A 252 16.56 -4.84 -3.47
C PRO A 252 15.50 -3.75 -3.27
N ASP A 253 15.03 -3.54 -2.03
CA ASP A 253 13.95 -2.63 -1.55
C ASP A 253 12.86 -3.34 -0.73
N ASP A 254 12.68 -4.63 -0.98
CA ASP A 254 11.63 -5.45 -0.37
C ASP A 254 11.81 -5.59 1.15
N LEU A 255 13.05 -5.70 1.64
CA LEU A 255 13.32 -5.78 3.08
C LEU A 255 12.84 -4.51 3.77
N GLU A 256 13.23 -3.34 3.26
CA GLU A 256 12.86 -2.04 3.81
C GLU A 256 11.34 -1.85 3.77
N ALA A 257 10.71 -2.22 2.66
CA ALA A 257 9.28 -2.05 2.45
C ALA A 257 8.43 -2.91 3.40
N PHE A 258 8.79 -4.19 3.56
CA PHE A 258 7.95 -5.20 4.21
C PHE A 258 8.41 -5.60 5.61
N ALA A 259 9.67 -5.38 5.96
CA ALA A 259 10.26 -5.80 7.23
C ALA A 259 11.18 -4.75 7.89
N GLY A 260 11.29 -3.54 7.32
CA GLY A 260 12.19 -2.50 7.80
C GLY A 260 11.98 -2.13 9.28
N GLY A 261 10.73 -2.08 9.73
CA GLY A 261 10.42 -1.81 11.14
C GLY A 261 10.85 -2.94 12.07
N LEU A 262 10.57 -4.19 11.70
CA LEU A 262 10.99 -5.39 12.42
C LEU A 262 12.51 -5.48 12.56
N VAL A 263 13.26 -5.39 11.47
CA VAL A 263 14.72 -5.51 11.50
C VAL A 263 15.36 -4.36 12.28
N TYR A 264 14.82 -3.14 12.18
CA TYR A 264 15.31 -2.00 12.94
C TYR A 264 15.03 -2.10 14.43
N GLN A 265 14.04 -2.89 14.85
CA GLN A 265 13.81 -3.13 16.28
C GLN A 265 14.70 -4.25 16.82
N ILE A 266 15.07 -5.24 15.99
CA ILE A 266 15.99 -6.31 16.40
C ILE A 266 17.45 -5.83 16.38
N LYS A 267 17.90 -5.22 15.26
CA LYS A 267 19.26 -4.68 14.95
C LYS A 267 20.45 -5.63 15.10
N VAL A 268 20.29 -6.77 15.74
CA VAL A 268 21.39 -7.66 16.09
C VAL A 268 21.41 -8.84 15.14
N GLY A 269 22.55 -8.99 14.46
CA GLY A 269 22.89 -10.17 13.67
C GLY A 269 22.12 -10.31 12.36
N VAL A 270 21.24 -9.39 11.99
CA VAL A 270 20.32 -9.55 10.84
C VAL A 270 21.07 -9.84 9.54
N LEU A 271 20.70 -10.92 8.87
CA LEU A 271 21.16 -11.30 7.53
C LEU A 271 20.05 -11.04 6.50
N SER A 272 20.36 -10.30 5.44
CA SER A 272 19.47 -10.13 4.28
C SER A 272 19.91 -11.04 3.14
N VAL A 273 19.00 -11.81 2.55
CA VAL A 273 19.27 -12.61 1.35
C VAL A 273 18.41 -12.08 0.21
N ILE A 274 19.04 -11.51 -0.81
CA ILE A 274 18.39 -10.95 -1.99
C ILE A 274 18.52 -11.94 -3.14
N PHE A 275 17.39 -12.33 -3.73
CA PHE A 275 17.40 -13.33 -4.81
C PHE A 275 17.81 -12.73 -6.15
N ALA A 276 17.07 -11.72 -6.61
CA ALA A 276 17.23 -11.11 -7.91
C ALA A 276 17.71 -9.66 -7.82
N GLY A 277 18.57 -9.25 -8.76
CA GLY A 277 19.16 -7.91 -8.77
C GLY A 277 18.24 -6.79 -9.27
N GLY A 278 17.01 -7.12 -9.69
CA GLY A 278 16.01 -6.14 -10.07
C GLY A 278 16.26 -5.45 -11.43
N ASP A 279 16.89 -6.14 -12.38
CA ASP A 279 17.32 -5.60 -13.68
C ASP A 279 16.19 -5.21 -14.64
N LYS A 280 14.94 -5.59 -14.34
CA LYS A 280 13.74 -5.20 -15.11
C LYS A 280 12.96 -4.06 -14.46
N GLY A 281 13.35 -3.63 -13.25
CA GLY A 281 12.73 -2.53 -12.50
C GLY A 281 13.28 -1.15 -12.84
N VAL A 282 13.49 -0.85 -14.14
CA VAL A 282 14.03 0.44 -14.59
C VAL A 282 12.90 1.45 -14.76
N TRP A 283 12.84 2.48 -13.90
CA TRP A 283 11.74 3.46 -13.86
C TRP A 283 12.14 4.89 -14.23
N SER A 284 13.43 5.19 -14.36
CA SER A 284 13.94 6.47 -14.85
C SER A 284 14.65 6.28 -16.18
N SER A 285 14.43 7.23 -17.11
CA SER A 285 15.14 7.32 -18.38
C SER A 285 16.66 7.41 -18.20
N ASP A 286 17.12 7.89 -17.05
CA ASP A 286 18.54 8.02 -16.72
C ASP A 286 19.26 6.66 -16.69
N PHE A 287 18.52 5.58 -16.43
CA PHE A 287 19.05 4.22 -16.32
C PHE A 287 18.66 3.31 -17.50
N GLU A 288 17.81 3.75 -18.43
CA GLU A 288 17.33 2.93 -19.56
C GLU A 288 18.45 2.44 -20.48
N THR A 289 19.51 3.23 -20.63
CA THR A 289 20.66 2.90 -21.49
C THR A 289 21.78 2.17 -20.74
N MET A 290 21.64 1.98 -19.43
CA MET A 290 22.63 1.33 -18.59
C MET A 290 22.65 -0.19 -18.85
N ARG A 291 23.84 -0.81 -18.83
CA ARG A 291 23.92 -2.27 -18.91
C ARG A 291 23.29 -2.89 -17.66
N LYS A 292 22.54 -3.98 -17.83
CA LYS A 292 21.87 -4.69 -16.74
C LYS A 292 22.77 -5.00 -15.55
N THR A 293 24.00 -5.46 -15.80
CA THR A 293 24.97 -5.77 -14.74
C THR A 293 25.40 -4.54 -13.94
N ASP A 294 25.51 -3.38 -14.58
CA ASP A 294 25.84 -2.13 -13.89
C ASP A 294 24.63 -1.64 -13.09
N TYR A 295 23.41 -1.80 -13.63
CA TYR A 295 22.18 -1.43 -12.92
C TYR A 295 21.93 -2.31 -11.68
N ILE A 296 22.15 -3.62 -11.77
CA ILE A 296 22.11 -4.53 -10.61
C ILE A 296 23.10 -4.07 -9.54
N ARG A 297 24.33 -3.71 -9.93
CA ARG A 297 25.34 -3.22 -8.98
C ARG A 297 24.85 -1.98 -8.24
N VAL A 298 24.29 -1.00 -8.95
CA VAL A 298 23.73 0.21 -8.33
C VAL A 298 22.62 -0.16 -7.33
N ARG A 299 21.67 -1.01 -7.70
CA ARG A 299 20.59 -1.42 -6.78
C ARG A 299 21.09 -2.16 -5.53
N LEU A 300 22.16 -2.94 -5.66
CA LEU A 300 22.79 -3.62 -4.52
C LEU A 300 23.55 -2.64 -3.62
N GLU A 301 24.17 -1.59 -4.18
CA GLU A 301 24.77 -0.49 -3.41
C GLU A 301 23.68 0.28 -2.63
N GLU A 302 22.54 0.58 -3.25
CA GLU A 302 21.39 1.21 -2.59
C GLU A 302 20.84 0.35 -1.43
N ALA A 303 20.76 -0.97 -1.61
CA ALA A 303 20.38 -1.90 -0.55
C ALA A 303 21.41 -1.96 0.58
N ALA A 304 22.71 -1.81 0.28
CA ALA A 304 23.76 -1.74 1.29
C ALA A 304 23.66 -0.46 2.13
N ASP A 305 23.36 0.68 1.50
CA ASP A 305 23.11 1.95 2.19
C ASP A 305 21.88 1.85 3.12
N ALA A 306 20.79 1.25 2.63
CA ALA A 306 19.59 1.00 3.41
C ALA A 306 19.85 0.05 4.60
N ALA A 307 20.60 -1.03 4.36
CA ALA A 307 21.03 -1.99 5.37
C ALA A 307 21.82 -1.32 6.50
N GLN A 308 22.71 -0.38 6.17
CA GLN A 308 23.48 0.37 7.17
C GLN A 308 22.58 1.20 8.10
N LEU A 309 21.53 1.84 7.56
CA LEU A 309 20.55 2.58 8.35
C LEU A 309 19.71 1.66 9.25
N LEU A 310 19.37 0.47 8.76
CA LEU A 310 18.54 -0.48 9.47
C LEU A 310 19.30 -1.32 10.52
N GLY A 311 20.63 -1.35 10.45
CA GLY A 311 21.47 -2.23 11.27
C GLY A 311 21.50 -3.67 10.78
N VAL A 312 21.31 -3.89 9.48
CA VAL A 312 21.52 -5.19 8.85
C VAL A 312 23.01 -5.47 8.78
N SER A 313 23.42 -6.65 9.27
CA SER A 313 24.83 -6.99 9.46
C SER A 313 25.49 -7.49 8.17
N GLU A 314 24.73 -8.18 7.33
CA GLU A 314 25.25 -8.81 6.11
C GLU A 314 24.16 -8.92 5.05
N ILE A 315 24.57 -8.85 3.78
CA ILE A 315 23.72 -9.09 2.61
C ILE A 315 24.35 -10.20 1.77
N ILE A 316 23.56 -11.23 1.43
CA ILE A 316 23.89 -12.24 0.43
C ILE A 316 23.05 -11.99 -0.82
N TYR A 317 23.70 -11.88 -1.97
CA TYR A 317 23.02 -11.81 -3.27
C TYR A 317 23.12 -13.16 -4.00
N MET A 318 21.98 -13.74 -4.38
CA MET A 318 21.92 -15.08 -4.98
C MET A 318 22.17 -15.10 -6.49
N GLY A 319 22.22 -13.95 -7.15
CA GLY A 319 22.61 -13.85 -8.56
C GLY A 319 21.51 -14.04 -9.60
N TYR A 320 20.23 -14.11 -9.21
CA TYR A 320 19.14 -14.27 -10.19
C TYR A 320 18.83 -12.97 -10.94
N LEU A 321 18.28 -13.10 -12.14
CA LEU A 321 17.67 -11.98 -12.86
C LEU A 321 16.22 -11.79 -12.42
N ASP A 322 15.72 -10.55 -12.51
CA ASP A 322 14.35 -10.20 -12.17
C ASP A 322 13.37 -10.98 -13.08
N ARG A 323 12.31 -11.53 -12.51
CA ARG A 323 11.32 -12.43 -13.14
C ARG A 323 11.85 -13.78 -13.58
N GLU A 324 13.05 -14.17 -13.14
CA GLU A 324 13.69 -15.44 -13.51
C GLU A 324 14.00 -16.29 -12.26
N VAL A 325 13.42 -15.95 -11.11
CA VAL A 325 13.49 -16.79 -9.92
C VAL A 325 12.48 -17.92 -10.05
N GLU A 326 12.97 -19.16 -10.09
CA GLU A 326 12.15 -20.37 -10.10
C GLU A 326 12.42 -21.22 -8.87
N CYS A 327 11.37 -21.87 -8.35
CA CYS A 327 11.50 -22.81 -7.25
C CYS A 327 12.08 -24.14 -7.73
N THR A 328 13.39 -24.21 -7.84
CA THR A 328 14.14 -25.45 -8.17
C THR A 328 14.70 -26.10 -6.92
N GLU A 329 15.00 -27.40 -7.00
CA GLU A 329 15.67 -28.12 -5.90
C GLU A 329 17.05 -27.53 -5.58
N GLU A 330 17.77 -27.01 -6.58
CA GLU A 330 19.03 -26.30 -6.38
C GLU A 330 18.82 -25.01 -5.56
N ALA A 331 17.81 -24.21 -5.89
CA ALA A 331 17.50 -22.98 -5.16
C ALA A 331 17.10 -23.27 -3.70
N VAL A 332 16.29 -24.30 -3.49
CA VAL A 332 15.92 -24.77 -2.13
C VAL A 332 17.16 -25.22 -1.37
N GLN A 333 18.04 -26.02 -1.99
CA GLN A 333 19.23 -26.52 -1.32
C GLN A 333 20.19 -25.40 -0.93
N LYS A 334 20.40 -24.39 -1.79
CA LYS A 334 21.20 -23.20 -1.45
C LYS A 334 20.68 -22.48 -0.20
N VAL A 335 19.35 -22.32 -0.08
CA VAL A 335 18.76 -21.69 1.12
C VAL A 335 18.92 -22.58 2.36
N VAL A 336 18.78 -23.90 2.22
CA VAL A 336 19.06 -24.85 3.32
C VAL A 336 20.51 -24.75 3.77
N ASP A 337 21.46 -24.62 2.86
CA ASP A 337 22.88 -24.50 3.19
C ASP A 337 23.17 -23.16 3.89
N ILE A 338 22.56 -22.06 3.44
CA ILE A 338 22.58 -20.78 4.17
C ILE A 338 22.01 -20.95 5.59
N PHE A 339 20.88 -21.65 5.76
CA PHE A 339 20.31 -21.90 7.09
C PHE A 339 21.23 -22.75 7.97
N ARG A 340 21.94 -23.73 7.39
CA ARG A 340 22.90 -24.56 8.12
C ARG A 340 24.11 -23.75 8.60
N GLU A 341 24.64 -22.88 7.77
CA GLU A 341 25.78 -22.02 8.12
C GLU A 341 25.36 -20.91 9.10
N TYR A 342 24.28 -20.21 8.78
CA TYR A 342 23.83 -19.05 9.52
C TYR A 342 22.98 -19.41 10.76
N GLN A 343 22.44 -20.62 10.90
CA GLN A 343 21.69 -21.07 12.08
C GLN A 343 20.60 -20.07 12.56
N PRO A 344 19.61 -19.73 11.72
CA PRO A 344 18.64 -18.69 12.05
C PRO A 344 17.69 -19.07 13.18
N ASP A 345 17.35 -18.09 14.02
CA ASP A 345 16.28 -18.21 15.04
C ASP A 345 14.97 -17.53 14.62
N LEU A 346 15.03 -16.71 13.55
CA LEU A 346 13.88 -16.11 12.88
C LEU A 346 14.11 -16.10 11.37
N VAL A 347 13.14 -16.60 10.60
CA VAL A 347 13.08 -16.45 9.15
C VAL A 347 11.91 -15.53 8.81
N VAL A 348 12.13 -14.56 7.92
CA VAL A 348 11.08 -13.72 7.35
C VAL A 348 11.12 -13.84 5.84
N SER A 349 9.97 -14.14 5.21
CA SER A 349 9.85 -14.15 3.75
C SER A 349 8.40 -13.93 3.28
N PHE A 350 8.11 -14.17 2.01
CA PHE A 350 6.89 -13.78 1.34
C PHE A 350 5.83 -14.87 1.30
N GLU A 351 4.57 -14.45 1.21
CA GLU A 351 3.44 -15.35 1.04
C GLU A 351 3.48 -16.03 -0.33
N PHE A 352 3.51 -17.36 -0.32
CA PHE A 352 3.43 -18.21 -1.51
C PHE A 352 1.99 -18.72 -1.75
N TYR A 353 1.24 -19.00 -0.67
CA TYR A 353 -0.03 -19.69 -0.77
C TYR A 353 -1.21 -18.73 -0.97
N GLY A 354 -1.82 -18.86 -2.15
CA GLY A 354 -3.28 -18.94 -2.23
C GLY A 354 -4.00 -17.79 -2.93
N ARG A 355 -5.23 -18.13 -3.32
CA ARG A 355 -6.31 -17.32 -3.92
C ARG A 355 -6.62 -15.98 -3.22
N ALA A 356 -5.96 -15.72 -2.10
CA ALA A 356 -6.02 -14.55 -1.24
C ALA A 356 -5.08 -13.40 -1.70
N ASN A 357 -3.97 -13.73 -2.37
CA ASN A 357 -3.17 -12.73 -3.09
C ASN A 357 -3.41 -12.94 -4.60
N PRO A 358 -4.33 -12.19 -5.23
CA PRO A 358 -4.74 -12.48 -6.60
C PRO A 358 -3.64 -12.23 -7.64
N TYR A 359 -2.58 -11.47 -7.32
CA TYR A 359 -1.50 -11.16 -8.25
C TYR A 359 -0.14 -10.87 -7.56
N PRO A 360 0.50 -11.83 -6.86
CA PRO A 360 1.88 -11.64 -6.43
C PRO A 360 2.81 -11.63 -7.64
N HIS A 361 3.81 -10.74 -7.62
CA HIS A 361 4.92 -10.79 -8.56
C HIS A 361 5.52 -12.21 -8.59
N PRO A 362 5.85 -12.78 -9.76
CA PRO A 362 6.29 -14.17 -9.88
C PRO A 362 7.47 -14.50 -8.94
N ASP A 363 8.44 -13.60 -8.81
CA ASP A 363 9.57 -13.82 -7.90
C ASP A 363 9.17 -13.87 -6.42
N HIS A 364 8.18 -13.07 -5.97
CA HIS A 364 7.71 -13.12 -4.59
C HIS A 364 7.08 -14.48 -4.28
N ARG A 365 6.34 -15.04 -5.24
CA ARG A 365 5.79 -16.39 -5.14
C ARG A 365 6.92 -17.42 -5.09
N ALA A 366 7.86 -17.36 -6.04
CA ALA A 366 8.96 -18.33 -6.13
C ALA A 366 9.84 -18.33 -4.87
N VAL A 367 10.24 -17.15 -4.38
CA VAL A 367 11.02 -17.01 -3.15
C VAL A 367 10.24 -17.54 -1.95
N GLY A 368 8.96 -17.19 -1.82
CA GLY A 368 8.10 -17.71 -0.75
C GLY A 368 7.98 -19.25 -0.77
N GLU A 369 7.97 -19.86 -1.96
CA GLU A 369 7.95 -21.31 -2.13
C GLU A 369 9.28 -21.95 -1.73
N ILE A 370 10.39 -21.40 -2.24
CA ILE A 370 11.76 -21.86 -1.94
C ILE A 370 11.99 -21.83 -0.44
N VAL A 371 11.66 -20.73 0.22
CA VAL A 371 11.86 -20.55 1.66
C VAL A 371 10.99 -21.51 2.47
N GLN A 372 9.73 -21.74 2.09
CA GLN A 372 8.88 -22.72 2.78
C GLN A 372 9.44 -24.13 2.71
N ARG A 373 9.90 -24.57 1.53
CA ARG A 373 10.54 -25.87 1.37
C ARG A 373 11.85 -25.95 2.18
N ALA A 374 12.64 -24.88 2.19
CA ALA A 374 13.88 -24.83 2.97
C ALA A 374 13.63 -24.88 4.48
N VAL A 375 12.64 -24.13 4.99
CA VAL A 375 12.23 -24.17 6.41
C VAL A 375 11.77 -25.57 6.81
N ALA A 376 11.01 -26.25 5.96
CA ALA A 376 10.55 -27.61 6.22
C ALA A 376 11.70 -28.64 6.26
N ARG A 377 12.77 -28.42 5.47
CA ARG A 377 13.97 -29.27 5.42
C ARG A 377 15.00 -28.92 6.49
N TYR A 378 14.89 -27.76 7.12
CA TYR A 378 15.86 -27.29 8.11
C TYR A 378 15.86 -28.17 9.36
N GLU A 379 17.05 -28.59 9.81
CA GLU A 379 17.24 -29.56 10.89
C GLU A 379 16.87 -28.99 12.27
N HIS A 380 17.08 -27.67 12.48
CA HIS A 380 16.80 -26.98 13.75
C HIS A 380 15.50 -26.16 13.73
N ARG A 381 14.55 -26.58 12.88
CA ARG A 381 13.26 -25.90 12.71
C ARG A 381 12.37 -25.90 13.97
N ASP A 382 12.70 -26.71 14.98
CA ASP A 382 12.04 -26.72 16.30
C ASP A 382 12.32 -25.45 17.13
N ARG A 383 13.38 -24.72 16.79
CA ARG A 383 13.80 -23.47 17.47
C ARG A 383 13.60 -22.23 16.61
N LEU A 384 13.00 -22.41 15.44
CA LEU A 384 12.84 -21.38 14.43
C LEU A 384 11.43 -20.80 14.48
N ASP A 385 11.32 -19.47 14.54
CA ASP A 385 10.07 -18.81 14.14
C ASP A 385 10.12 -18.46 12.65
N TYR A 386 9.01 -18.70 11.96
CA TYR A 386 8.86 -18.33 10.54
C TYR A 386 7.70 -17.36 10.35
N LEU A 387 8.05 -16.12 9.96
CA LEU A 387 7.10 -15.06 9.63
C LEU A 387 6.95 -14.89 8.13
N VAL A 388 5.70 -14.78 7.70
CA VAL A 388 5.33 -14.49 6.33
C VAL A 388 4.79 -13.05 6.24
N THR A 389 5.40 -12.24 5.38
CA THR A 389 4.95 -10.88 5.03
C THR A 389 4.16 -10.87 3.72
N SER A 390 3.66 -9.70 3.32
CA SER A 390 2.81 -9.51 2.13
C SER A 390 1.55 -10.41 2.14
N THR A 391 1.08 -10.75 3.35
CA THR A 391 -0.10 -11.57 3.58
C THR A 391 -1.32 -10.67 3.83
N ILE A 392 -2.49 -11.08 3.33
CA ILE A 392 -3.74 -10.36 3.59
C ILE A 392 -4.44 -10.82 4.88
N ILE A 393 -3.93 -11.87 5.53
CA ILE A 393 -4.45 -12.45 6.78
C ILE A 393 -3.37 -12.51 7.87
N PRO A 394 -2.74 -11.39 8.25
CA PRO A 394 -1.75 -11.38 9.32
C PRO A 394 -2.39 -11.75 10.66
N ASN A 395 -1.64 -12.47 11.50
CA ASN A 395 -2.02 -12.83 12.88
C ASN A 395 -1.04 -12.24 13.93
N ILE A 396 0.05 -11.64 13.46
CA ILE A 396 1.01 -10.87 14.23
C ILE A 396 0.96 -9.42 13.73
N PHE A 397 0.92 -8.48 14.66
CA PHE A 397 1.03 -7.06 14.37
C PHE A 397 2.14 -6.45 15.21
N LEU A 398 3.18 -5.96 14.54
CA LEU A 398 4.32 -5.32 15.19
C LEU A 398 4.13 -3.81 15.18
N ASP A 399 4.09 -3.17 16.34
CA ASP A 399 4.07 -1.70 16.43
C ASP A 399 5.36 -1.10 15.87
N VAL A 400 5.22 -0.34 14.78
CA VAL A 400 6.34 0.37 14.13
C VAL A 400 6.18 1.89 14.22
N THR A 401 5.25 2.39 15.04
CA THR A 401 4.94 3.82 15.17
C THR A 401 6.19 4.65 15.46
N GLY A 402 7.04 4.20 16.38
CA GLY A 402 8.26 4.90 16.77
C GLY A 402 9.42 4.79 15.78
N VAL A 403 9.38 3.83 14.84
CA VAL A 403 10.51 3.50 13.95
C VAL A 403 10.19 3.69 12.47
N ARG A 404 8.93 3.98 12.12
CA ARG A 404 8.48 4.17 10.74
C ARG A 404 9.27 5.24 9.98
N ARG A 405 9.76 6.29 10.66
CA ARG A 405 10.61 7.30 10.03
C ARG A 405 11.89 6.68 9.45
N VAL A 406 12.60 5.88 10.24
CA VAL A 406 13.86 5.26 9.79
C VAL A 406 13.61 4.22 8.70
N LYS A 407 12.51 3.47 8.79
CA LYS A 407 12.04 2.60 7.71
C LYS A 407 11.89 3.34 6.39
N LEU A 408 11.25 4.52 6.39
CA LEU A 408 11.06 5.32 5.18
C LEU A 408 12.38 5.95 4.69
N GLU A 409 13.30 6.28 5.58
CA GLU A 409 14.64 6.77 5.22
C GLU A 409 15.45 5.66 4.54
N ALA A 410 15.42 4.43 5.06
CA ALA A 410 16.04 3.29 4.42
C ALA A 410 15.42 2.97 3.05
N LEU A 411 14.09 3.03 2.94
CA LEU A 411 13.42 2.85 1.64
C LEU A 411 13.81 3.94 0.64
N ALA A 412 14.11 5.16 1.11
CA ALA A 412 14.52 6.27 0.25
C ALA A 412 15.96 6.14 -0.29
N CYS A 413 16.78 5.22 0.24
CA CYS A 413 18.10 4.91 -0.32
C CYS A 413 18.00 4.30 -1.74
N HIS A 414 16.87 3.69 -2.09
CA HIS A 414 16.60 3.12 -3.41
C HIS A 414 16.24 4.21 -4.43
N ALA A 415 17.20 5.10 -4.70
CA ALA A 415 17.03 6.26 -5.58
C ALA A 415 16.64 5.85 -7.01
N THR A 416 17.13 4.71 -7.51
CA THR A 416 16.74 4.14 -8.81
C THR A 416 15.27 3.77 -8.90
N GLN A 417 14.61 3.55 -7.76
CA GLN A 417 13.19 3.22 -7.65
C GLN A 417 12.32 4.46 -7.39
N THR A 418 12.90 5.66 -7.47
CA THR A 418 12.17 6.93 -7.35
C THR A 418 11.43 7.28 -8.64
N GLY A 419 10.20 7.82 -8.51
CA GLY A 419 9.26 8.02 -9.62
C GLY A 419 7.81 7.95 -9.14
N LEU A 420 6.87 7.49 -9.98
CA LEU A 420 5.49 7.20 -9.55
C LEU A 420 5.47 6.21 -8.37
N ASN A 421 6.40 5.26 -8.36
CA ASN A 421 6.64 4.30 -7.27
C ASN A 421 7.10 4.98 -5.98
N GLY A 422 8.00 5.96 -6.04
CA GLY A 422 8.39 6.80 -4.89
C GLY A 422 7.23 7.63 -4.28
N ILE A 423 6.09 7.72 -4.96
CA ILE A 423 4.86 8.35 -4.43
C ILE A 423 3.86 7.29 -3.96
N ILE A 424 3.63 6.27 -4.77
CA ILE A 424 2.65 5.21 -4.53
C ILE A 424 3.07 4.34 -3.35
N PHE A 425 4.34 3.91 -3.28
CA PHE A 425 4.80 3.00 -2.23
C PHE A 425 4.73 3.63 -0.83
N PRO A 426 5.23 4.85 -0.58
CA PRO A 426 5.07 5.46 0.76
C PRO A 426 3.61 5.71 1.14
N PHE A 427 2.73 5.92 0.16
CA PHE A 427 1.30 6.05 0.39
C PHE A 427 0.65 4.69 0.75
N LEU A 428 0.93 3.64 -0.02
CA LEU A 428 0.45 2.29 0.24
C LEU A 428 1.00 1.75 1.56
N GLU A 429 2.30 1.93 1.82
CA GLU A 429 2.94 1.60 3.09
C GLU A 429 2.19 2.28 4.24
N LYS A 430 1.89 3.58 4.11
CA LYS A 430 1.15 4.33 5.13
C LYS A 430 -0.26 3.76 5.32
N LEU A 431 -0.95 3.45 4.23
CA LEU A 431 -2.31 2.91 4.28
C LEU A 431 -2.34 1.55 4.98
N ILE A 432 -1.48 0.63 4.55
CA ILE A 432 -1.37 -0.73 5.06
C ILE A 432 -0.92 -0.72 6.52
N THR A 433 0.12 0.04 6.86
CA THR A 433 0.59 0.10 8.25
C THR A 433 -0.40 0.77 9.19
N ARG A 434 -1.20 1.74 8.73
CA ARG A 434 -2.31 2.28 9.54
C ARG A 434 -3.45 1.29 9.70
N LEU A 435 -3.76 0.51 8.67
CA LEU A 435 -4.78 -0.54 8.76
C LEU A 435 -4.38 -1.54 9.84
N TRP A 436 -3.17 -2.09 9.77
CA TRP A 436 -2.62 -2.99 10.78
C TRP A 436 -2.47 -2.34 12.15
N GLY A 437 -2.09 -1.05 12.20
CA GLY A 437 -2.07 -0.27 13.43
C GLY A 437 -3.43 -0.24 14.12
N ALA A 438 -4.52 -0.07 13.36
CA ALA A 438 -5.86 -0.09 13.90
C ALA A 438 -6.23 -1.45 14.53
N PHE A 439 -5.84 -2.58 13.92
CA PHE A 439 -6.01 -3.92 14.51
C PHE A 439 -5.18 -4.11 15.77
N ALA A 440 -3.98 -3.52 15.83
CA ALA A 440 -3.07 -3.61 16.96
C ALA A 440 -3.33 -2.57 18.08
N GLY A 441 -4.16 -1.55 17.83
CA GLY A 441 -4.39 -0.45 18.75
C GLY A 441 -3.23 0.56 18.83
N VAL A 442 -2.44 0.70 17.76
CA VAL A 442 -1.31 1.64 17.62
C VAL A 442 -1.45 2.46 16.33
N ASP A 443 -0.63 3.48 16.12
CA ASP A 443 -0.78 4.34 14.94
C ASP A 443 -0.33 3.65 13.65
N TYR A 444 0.75 2.86 13.72
CA TYR A 444 1.32 2.12 12.60
C TYR A 444 1.83 0.75 13.05
N ALA A 445 1.45 -0.31 12.32
CA ALA A 445 1.98 -1.65 12.56
C ALA A 445 2.37 -2.37 11.26
N GLU A 446 3.37 -3.25 11.33
CA GLU A 446 3.66 -4.25 10.29
C GLU A 446 2.91 -5.54 10.58
N GLY A 447 2.26 -6.11 9.57
CA GLY A 447 1.46 -7.32 9.69
C GLY A 447 2.21 -8.54 9.17
N TYR A 448 2.29 -9.59 9.99
CA TYR A 448 2.91 -10.86 9.63
C TYR A 448 1.98 -12.03 9.92
N ARG A 449 2.18 -13.13 9.20
CA ARG A 449 1.61 -14.44 9.54
C ARG A 449 2.69 -15.31 10.14
N LEU A 450 2.56 -15.66 11.41
CA LEU A 450 3.38 -16.69 12.04
C LEU A 450 2.94 -18.06 11.52
N VAL A 451 3.89 -18.81 10.96
CA VAL A 451 3.64 -20.13 10.37
C VAL A 451 3.79 -21.22 11.44
N ASP A 452 2.80 -22.10 11.51
CA ASP A 452 2.92 -23.37 12.23
C ASP A 452 3.78 -24.32 11.40
N ILE A 453 5.06 -24.44 11.77
CA ILE A 453 6.07 -25.24 11.05
C ILE A 453 5.69 -26.74 11.02
N PRO A 454 5.27 -27.39 12.13
CA PRO A 454 4.76 -28.75 12.08
C PRO A 454 3.65 -28.95 11.03
N GLN A 455 2.65 -28.07 10.99
CA GLN A 455 1.59 -28.14 9.98
C GLN A 455 2.11 -27.90 8.56
N LEU A 456 3.09 -27.00 8.39
CA LEU A 456 3.74 -26.76 7.09
C LEU A 456 4.42 -28.04 6.58
N VAL A 457 5.19 -28.72 7.44
CA VAL A 457 5.89 -29.97 7.09
C VAL A 457 4.90 -31.07 6.71
N GLU A 458 3.81 -31.22 7.46
CA GLU A 458 2.76 -32.19 7.15
C GLU A 458 2.12 -31.91 5.77
N ARG A 459 1.79 -30.64 5.49
CA ARG A 459 1.21 -30.23 4.19
C ARG A 459 2.17 -30.50 3.03
N LEU A 460 3.43 -30.12 3.16
CA LEU A 460 4.43 -30.37 2.10
C LEU A 460 4.69 -31.87 1.91
N GLY A 461 4.77 -32.65 3.00
CA GLY A 461 4.91 -34.10 2.94
C GLY A 461 3.71 -34.81 2.33
N SER A 462 2.50 -34.27 2.47
CA SER A 462 1.28 -34.80 1.83
C SER A 462 1.20 -34.49 0.33
N HIS A 463 1.92 -33.48 -0.15
CA HIS A 463 1.98 -33.09 -1.55
C HIS A 463 3.12 -33.77 -2.33
N ASP A 464 4.10 -34.37 -1.64
CA ASP A 464 5.15 -35.23 -2.24
C ASP A 464 4.67 -36.67 -2.55
N VAL A 465 3.37 -36.95 -2.36
CA VAL A 465 2.72 -38.22 -2.73
C VAL A 465 1.71 -38.00 -3.86
N SER A 466 2.19 -37.62 -5.04
CA SER A 466 1.62 -38.12 -6.30
C SER A 466 2.61 -37.85 -7.45
N PRO A 467 3.00 -38.87 -8.23
CA PRO A 467 3.95 -38.75 -9.34
C PRO A 467 3.44 -37.90 -10.51
#